data_AF-A0A730EGQ6-F1
#
_entry.id   AF-A0A730EGQ6-F1
#
_cell.length_a   1.000
_cell.length_b   1.000
_cell.length_c   1.000
_cell.angle_alpha   90.00
_cell.angle_beta   90.00
_cell.angle_gamma   90.00
#
_symmetry.space_group_name_H-M   'P 1'
#
loop_
_entity.id
_entity.type
_entity.pdbx_description
1 polymer ?
#
loop_
_entity_poly.entity_id
_entity_poly.type
_entity_poly.pdbx_seq_one_letter_code
_entity_poly.pdbx_strand_id
1 'polypeptide(L)' 'MGGVAQSDLRVTITDGKGKELLTFSLRAEERYIISTNDSSITHRKLSRDDRYWSKETIMEVVREMTSKN' A
#
# COMPACT_ATOMS: atom_id res chain seq x y z
N MET A 1 13.17 -13.97 -26.66
CA MET A 1 12.08 -14.12 -25.68
C MET A 1 11.50 -12.74 -25.44
N GLY A 2 10.29 -12.48 -25.96
CA GLY A 2 9.64 -11.18 -25.79
C GLY A 2 9.25 -11.00 -24.34
N GLY A 3 9.95 -10.10 -23.63
CA GLY A 3 9.49 -9.64 -22.33
C GLY A 3 8.15 -8.96 -22.53
N VAL A 4 7.09 -9.51 -21.95
CA VAL A 4 5.80 -8.82 -21.87
C VAL A 4 6.11 -7.49 -21.19
N ALA A 5 6.04 -6.39 -21.94
CA ALA A 5 6.12 -5.05 -21.37
C ALA A 5 4.94 -4.96 -20.40
N GLN A 6 5.25 -5.14 -19.12
CA GLN A 6 4.28 -5.17 -18.05
C GLN A 6 3.76 -3.75 -17.91
N SER A 7 2.69 -3.45 -18.62
CA SER A 7 2.10 -2.12 -18.67
C SER A 7 1.66 -1.73 -17.27
N ASP A 8 1.98 -0.50 -16.87
CA ASP A 8 1.53 0.08 -15.62
C ASP A 8 0.00 0.07 -15.63
N LEU A 9 -0.62 -0.70 -14.71
CA LEU A 9 -2.06 -0.81 -14.63
C LEU A 9 -2.61 0.39 -13.86
N ARG A 10 -3.50 1.17 -14.49
CA ARG A 10 -4.18 2.26 -13.81
C ARG A 10 -5.27 1.70 -12.91
N VAL A 11 -5.15 1.93 -11.60
CA VAL A 11 -6.14 1.55 -10.59
C VAL A 11 -6.91 2.80 -10.19
N THR A 12 -8.24 2.69 -10.15
CA THR A 12 -9.14 3.75 -9.65
C THR A 12 -10.09 3.15 -8.63
N ILE A 13 -10.20 3.79 -7.47
CA ILE A 13 -11.10 3.43 -6.37
C ILE A 13 -12.20 4.48 -6.29
N THR A 14 -13.44 4.04 -6.16
CA THR A 14 -14.62 4.90 -6.11
C THR A 14 -15.42 4.66 -4.84
N ASP A 15 -16.28 5.61 -4.48
CA ASP A 15 -17.32 5.37 -3.47
C ASP A 15 -18.47 4.52 -4.05
N GLY A 16 -19.44 4.14 -3.21
CA GLY A 16 -20.61 3.38 -3.65
C GLY A 16 -21.52 4.09 -4.66
N LYS A 17 -21.27 5.36 -4.97
CA LYS A 17 -21.98 6.17 -5.98
C LYS A 17 -21.15 6.35 -7.25
N GLY A 18 -19.95 5.78 -7.32
CA GLY A 18 -19.04 5.89 -8.47
C GLY A 18 -18.17 7.16 -8.48
N LYS A 19 -18.18 7.98 -7.41
CA LYS A 19 -17.26 9.12 -7.30
C LYS A 19 -15.85 8.61 -7.07
N GLU A 20 -14.89 9.07 -7.86
CA GLU A 20 -13.47 8.75 -7.68
C GLU A 20 -12.95 9.27 -6.33
N LEU A 21 -12.28 8.37 -5.60
CA LEU A 21 -11.65 8.64 -4.31
C LEU A 21 -10.12 8.62 -4.42
N LEU A 22 -9.57 7.72 -5.25
CA LEU A 22 -8.13 7.58 -5.43
C LEU A 22 -7.81 6.95 -6.79
N THR A 23 -6.78 7.46 -7.46
CA THR A 23 -6.20 6.84 -8.67
C THR A 23 -4.68 6.77 -8.56
N PHE A 24 -4.10 5.63 -8.94
CA PHE A 24 -2.65 5.43 -9.01
C PHE A 24 -2.27 4.35 -10.03
N SER A 25 -1.00 4.30 -10.41
CA SER A 25 -0.44 3.26 -11.28
C SER A 25 0.12 2.10 -10.47
N LEU A 26 -0.11 0.86 -10.92
CA LEU A 26 0.32 -0.37 -10.27
C LEU A 26 1.12 -1.24 -11.25
N ARG A 27 2.38 -1.56 -10.87
CA ARG A 27 3.19 -2.58 -11.57
C ARG A 27 2.97 -3.95 -10.95
N ALA A 28 3.20 -5.04 -11.69
CA ALA A 28 2.76 -6.36 -11.23
C ALA A 28 3.50 -6.91 -10.01
N GLU A 29 4.61 -6.31 -9.60
CA GLU A 29 5.33 -6.67 -8.37
C GLU A 29 5.20 -5.61 -7.27
N GLU A 30 4.43 -4.55 -7.53
CA GLU A 30 4.17 -3.53 -6.53
C GLU A 30 3.04 -3.95 -5.62
N ARG A 31 3.18 -3.60 -4.35
CA ARG A 31 2.14 -3.76 -3.35
C ARG A 31 1.94 -2.41 -2.71
N TYR A 32 0.70 -2.06 -2.40
CA TYR A 32 0.34 -0.81 -1.78
C TYR A 32 -0.49 -1.10 -0.54
N ILE A 33 -0.23 -0.36 0.54
CA ILE A 33 -1.18 -0.26 1.65
C ILE A 33 -2.12 0.88 1.31
N ILE A 34 -3.41 0.59 1.42
CA ILE A 34 -4.47 1.58 1.30
C ILE A 34 -4.99 1.83 2.71
N SER A 35 -4.92 3.07 3.15
CA SER A 35 -5.35 3.48 4.48
C SER A 35 -6.50 4.46 4.35
N THR A 36 -7.51 4.26 5.19
CA THR A 36 -8.61 5.20 5.37
C THR A 36 -8.51 5.81 6.76
N ASN A 37 -8.56 7.12 6.85
CA ASN A 37 -8.89 7.85 8.08
C ASN A 37 -10.17 8.68 7.79
N ASP A 38 -10.82 9.22 8.83
CA ASP A 38 -12.19 9.79 8.90
C ASP A 38 -12.68 10.73 7.75
N SER A 39 -11.91 10.96 6.71
CA SER A 39 -12.33 11.61 5.46
C SER A 39 -11.36 11.43 4.28
N SER A 40 -10.23 10.72 4.43
CA SER A 40 -9.23 10.60 3.37
C SER A 40 -8.80 9.15 3.13
N ILE A 41 -8.69 8.81 1.84
CA ILE A 41 -8.05 7.58 1.39
C ILE A 41 -6.65 7.95 0.95
N THR A 42 -5.66 7.29 1.56
CA THR A 42 -4.25 7.43 1.20
C THR A 42 -3.71 6.09 0.74
N HIS A 43 -2.64 6.12 -0.05
CA HIS A 43 -1.93 4.93 -0.46
C HIS A 43 -0.43 5.13 -0.28
N ARG A 44 0.26 4.05 0.09
CA ARG A 44 1.72 4.02 0.17
C ARG A 44 2.22 2.72 -0.41
N LYS A 45 3.22 2.81 -1.29
CA LYS A 45 3.93 1.64 -1.82
C LYS A 45 4.65 0.91 -0.67
N LEU A 46 4.42 -0.39 -0.55
CA LEU A 46 5.15 -1.27 0.33
C LEU A 46 6.59 -1.41 -0.17
N SER A 47 7.53 -1.00 0.68
CA SER A 47 8.96 -1.20 0.45
C SER A 47 9.29 -2.70 0.43
N ARG A 48 10.47 -3.07 -0.06
CA ARG A 48 10.89 -4.48 -0.03
C ARG A 48 11.00 -4.99 1.41
N ASP A 49 11.52 -4.16 2.31
CA ASP A 49 11.71 -4.52 3.71
C ASP A 49 10.38 -4.72 4.43
N ASP A 50 9.39 -3.85 4.16
CA ASP A 50 8.04 -3.98 4.71
C ASP A 50 7.36 -5.31 4.33
N ARG A 51 7.74 -5.91 3.18
CA ARG A 51 7.15 -7.18 2.71
C ARG A 51 7.63 -8.38 3.51
N TYR A 52 8.80 -8.29 4.13
CA TYR A 52 9.48 -9.42 4.76
C TYR A 52 9.45 -9.38 6.28
N TRP A 53 8.87 -8.33 6.88
CA TRP A 53 8.75 -8.29 8.32
C TRP A 53 7.78 -9.38 8.79
N SER A 54 8.26 -10.23 9.70
CA SER A 54 7.38 -11.16 10.39
C SER A 54 6.50 -10.39 11.37
N LYS A 55 5.42 -11.03 11.81
CA LYS A 55 4.55 -10.48 12.85
C LYS A 55 5.34 -10.12 14.10
N GLU A 56 6.32 -10.94 14.48
CA GLU A 56 7.16 -10.75 15.66
C GLU A 56 8.00 -9.48 15.53
N THR A 57 8.68 -9.27 14.40
CA THR A 57 9.48 -8.06 14.13
C THR A 57 8.63 -6.81 14.16
N ILE A 58 7.44 -6.84 13.54
CA ILE A 58 6.50 -5.71 13.59
C ILE A 58 6.12 -5.39 15.04
N MET A 59 5.77 -6.41 15.82
CA MET A 59 5.34 -6.21 17.21
C MET A 59 6.46 -5.70 18.11
N GLU A 60 7.70 -6.10 17.88
CA GLU A 60 8.87 -5.57 18.62
C GLU A 60 9.08 -4.09 18.35
N VAL A 61 9.09 -3.70 17.06
CA VAL A 61 9.23 -2.31 16.63
C VAL A 61 8.11 -1.43 17.17
N VAL A 62 6.85 -1.91 17.14
CA VAL A 62 5.70 -1.18 17.72
C VAL A 62 5.90 -0.97 19.22
N ARG A 63 6.28 -2.02 19.97
CA ARG A 63 6.53 -1.91 21.41
C ARG A 63 7.61 -0.88 21.72
N GLU A 64 8.72 -0.89 20.99
CA GLU A 64 9.81 0.07 21.18
C GLU A 64 9.38 1.51 20.88
N MET A 65 8.57 1.73 19.84
CA MET A 65 8.04 3.07 19.56
C MET A 65 7.06 3.55 20.63
N THR A 66 6.24 2.65 21.19
CA THR A 66 5.29 3.00 22.26
C THR A 66 5.94 3.17 23.62
N SER A 67 7.09 2.56 23.89
CA SER A 67 7.79 2.69 25.18
C SER A 67 8.58 3.99 25.32
N LYS A 68 8.81 4.69 24.20
CA LYS A 68 9.51 5.98 24.13
C LYS A 68 8.57 7.19 24.10
N ASN A 69 7.26 6.97 24.19
CA ASN A 69 6.22 8.00 24.33
C ASN A 69 5.60 7.95 25.73
#